data_AF-A0A433BIL2-F1
#
_entry.id   AF-A0A433BIL2-F1
#
_cell.length_a   1.000
_cell.length_b   1.000
_cell.length_c   1.000
_cell.angle_alpha   90.00
_cell.angle_beta   90.00
_cell.angle_gamma   90.00
#
_symmetry.space_group_name_H-M   'P 1'
#
loop_
_entity.id
_entity.type
_entity.pdbx_description
1 polymer ?
#
loop_
_entity_poly.entity_id
_entity_poly.type
_entity_poly.pdbx_seq_one_letter_code
_entity_poly.pdbx_strand_id
1 'polypeptide(L)'
;MRYRFRVFGRIVAVERREGAWAPFLIGDDGKRQPALLAIPADLPHAELAQYLYDIYHESATPSNGDVFEITEGPHEVHPPRP
;
A
#
# COMPACT_ATOMS: atom_id res chain seq x y z
N MET A 1 11.59 4.62 4.89
CA MET A 1 10.46 5.11 4.06
C MET A 1 9.32 4.13 4.21
N ARG A 2 8.10 4.63 4.36
CA ARG A 2 6.88 3.83 4.48
C ARG A 2 5.90 4.31 3.44
N TYR A 3 5.41 3.38 2.63
CA TYR A 3 4.38 3.60 1.63
C TYR A 3 3.12 2.86 2.07
N ARG A 4 1.96 3.35 1.66
CA ARG A 4 0.68 2.70 1.96
C ARG A 4 -0.10 2.60 0.66
N PHE A 5 -0.70 1.45 0.43
CA PHE A 5 -1.47 1.15 -0.76
C PHE A 5 -2.87 0.74 -0.31
N ARG A 6 -3.88 1.23 -1.02
CA ARG A 6 -5.22 0.66 -0.91
C ARG A 6 -5.31 -0.46 -1.92
N VAL A 7 -5.54 -1.69 -1.46
CA VAL A 7 -5.57 -2.91 -2.26
C VAL A 7 -6.94 -3.57 -2.06
N PHE A 8 -7.80 -3.51 -3.08
CA PHE A 8 -9.14 -4.13 -3.06
C PHE A 8 -9.99 -3.75 -1.82
N GLY A 9 -9.89 -2.50 -1.36
CA GLY A 9 -10.57 -1.98 -0.17
C GLY A 9 -9.84 -2.18 1.16
N ARG A 10 -8.73 -2.93 1.20
CA ARG A 10 -7.85 -3.07 2.37
C ARG A 10 -6.68 -2.12 2.28
N ILE A 11 -6.04 -1.80 3.40
CA ILE A 11 -4.82 -0.97 3.41
C ILE A 11 -3.61 -1.88 3.62
N VAL A 12 -2.61 -1.74 2.77
CA VAL A 12 -1.32 -2.45 2.86
C VAL A 12 -0.22 -1.43 3.03
N ALA A 13 0.47 -1.46 4.17
CA ALA A 13 1.64 -0.64 4.41
C ALA A 13 2.90 -1.40 4.00
N VAL A 14 3.76 -0.78 3.20
CA VAL A 14 5.05 -1.35 2.79
C VAL A 14 6.16 -0.48 3.35
N GLU A 15 7.02 -1.06 4.19
CA GLU A 15 8.13 -0.37 4.84
C GLU A 15 9.46 -0.87 4.31
N ARG A 16 10.41 0.03 4.05
CA ARG A 16 11.79 -0.38 3.73
C ARG A 16 12.55 -0.69 5.03
N ARG A 17 12.95 -1.95 5.23
CA ARG A 17 13.70 -2.45 6.40
C ARG A 17 14.95 -3.19 5.93
N GLU A 18 16.12 -2.77 6.39
CA GLU A 18 17.40 -3.48 6.12
C GLU A 18 17.67 -3.77 4.64
N GLY A 19 17.23 -2.85 3.76
CA GLY A 19 17.36 -3.02 2.32
C GLY A 19 16.25 -3.86 1.67
N ALA A 20 15.41 -4.55 2.44
CA ALA A 20 14.24 -5.29 1.96
C ALA A 20 12.93 -4.51 2.16
N TRP A 21 11.88 -4.95 1.47
CA TRP A 21 10.52 -4.44 1.65
C TRP A 21 9.76 -5.34 2.63
N ALA A 22 9.19 -4.74 3.67
CA ALA A 22 8.39 -5.38 4.70
C ALA A 22 6.93 -4.93 4.56
N PRO A 23 6.04 -5.77 3.99
CA PRO A 23 4.63 -5.48 3.88
C PRO A 23 3.86 -5.82 5.17
N PHE A 24 2.87 -4.99 5.48
CA PHE A 24 1.98 -5.10 6.62
C PHE A 24 0.54 -4.85 6.15
N LEU A 25 -0.35 -5.79 6.42
CA LEU A 25 -1.78 -5.64 6.20
C LEU A 25 -2.38 -4.83 7.35
N ILE A 26 -3.18 -3.82 7.03
CA ILE A 26 -3.99 -3.08 7.98
C ILE A 26 -5.43 -3.56 7.78
N GLY A 27 -5.94 -4.31 8.76
CA GLY A 27 -7.34 -4.73 8.80
C GLY A 27 -8.27 -3.55 9.04
N ASP A 28 -9.56 -3.75 8.74
CA ASP A 28 -10.61 -2.75 8.93
C ASP A 28 -10.74 -2.31 10.42
N ASP A 29 -10.43 -3.22 11.35
CA ASP A 29 -10.33 -2.98 12.80
C ASP A 29 -9.12 -2.11 13.21
N GLY A 30 -8.31 -1.64 12.25
CA GLY A 30 -7.07 -0.89 12.49
C GLY A 30 -5.88 -1.76 12.89
N LYS A 31 -6.06 -3.07 13.03
CA LYS A 31 -4.99 -4.01 13.38
C LYS A 31 -3.99 -4.12 12.23
N ARG A 32 -2.72 -3.84 12.54
CA ARG A 32 -1.59 -4.10 11.64
C ARG A 32 -1.06 -5.52 11.85
N GLN A 33 -0.92 -6.27 10.78
CA GLN A 33 -0.36 -7.62 10.78
C GLN A 33 0.72 -7.72 9.71
N PRO A 34 1.87 -8.35 10.00
CA PRO A 34 2.89 -8.60 8.97
C PRO A 34 2.29 -9.46 7.86
N ALA A 35 2.41 -8.99 6.62
CA ALA A 35 2.02 -9.77 5.46
C ALA A 35 3.13 -10.76 5.15
N LEU A 36 2.80 -12.03 4.91
CA LEU A 36 3.74 -13.06 4.46
C LEU A 36 4.05 -12.89 2.96
N LEU A 37 4.39 -11.68 2.55
CA LEU A 37 4.65 -11.31 1.17
C LEU A 37 6.12 -10.94 1.01
N ALA A 38 6.82 -11.66 0.13
CA ALA A 38 8.23 -11.46 -0.15
C ALA A 38 8.40 -10.49 -1.34
N ILE A 39 8.53 -9.20 -1.04
CA ILE A 39 8.72 -8.18 -2.07
C ILE A 39 10.24 -8.03 -2.35
N PRO A 40 10.70 -8.13 -3.62
CA PRO A 40 12.11 -7.98 -3.96
C PRO A 40 12.63 -6.58 -3.61
N ALA A 41 13.78 -6.49 -2.93
CA ALA A 41 14.42 -5.21 -2.59
C ALA A 41 14.68 -4.30 -3.80
N ASP A 42 14.93 -4.90 -4.96
CA ASP A 42 15.19 -4.18 -6.22
C ASP A 42 13.92 -3.61 -6.86
N LEU A 43 12.74 -4.04 -6.40
CA LEU A 43 11.47 -3.57 -6.94
C LEU A 43 11.28 -2.08 -6.62
N PRO A 44 11.12 -1.22 -7.64
CA PRO A 44 10.89 0.20 -7.44
C PRO A 44 9.50 0.46 -6.89
N HIS A 45 9.33 1.60 -6.22
CA HIS A 45 8.07 2.01 -5.63
C HIS A 45 6.90 1.97 -6.64
N ALA A 46 7.09 2.47 -7.86
CA ALA A 46 6.04 2.51 -8.88
C ALA A 46 5.46 1.13 -9.22
N GLU A 47 6.28 0.08 -9.11
CA GLU A 47 5.88 -1.30 -9.39
C GLU A 47 5.22 -1.99 -8.18
N LEU A 48 5.32 -1.42 -6.96
CA LEU A 48 4.70 -2.01 -5.77
C LEU A 48 3.18 -2.12 -5.92
N ALA A 49 2.54 -1.12 -6.51
CA ALA A 49 1.09 -1.16 -6.74
C ALA A 49 0.70 -2.30 -7.69
N GLN A 50 1.41 -2.45 -8.80
CA GLN A 50 1.17 -3.51 -9.79
C GLN A 50 1.50 -4.90 -9.21
N TYR A 51 2.58 -5.01 -8.44
CA TYR A 51 2.95 -6.25 -7.75
C TYR A 51 1.90 -6.67 -6.73
N LEU A 52 1.40 -5.73 -5.91
CA LEU A 52 0.31 -5.99 -4.98
C LEU A 52 -0.98 -6.34 -5.72
N TYR A 53 -1.27 -5.68 -6.85
CA TYR A 53 -2.40 -6.03 -7.69
C TYR A 53 -2.32 -7.49 -8.15
N ASP A 54 -1.19 -7.91 -8.71
CA ASP A 54 -0.99 -9.27 -9.21
C ASP A 54 -1.09 -10.33 -8.09
N ILE A 55 -0.48 -10.07 -6.93
CA ILE A 55 -0.53 -11.00 -5.79
C ILE A 55 -1.94 -11.14 -5.21
N TYR A 56 -2.70 -10.05 -5.14
CA TYR A 56 -4.04 -10.04 -4.55
C TYR A 56 -5.16 -10.14 -5.59
N HIS A 57 -4.84 -10.28 -6.90
CA HIS A 57 -5.84 -10.28 -7.97
C HIS A 57 -6.86 -11.41 -7.82
N GLU A 58 -6.47 -12.53 -7.21
CA GLU A 58 -7.38 -13.65 -6.94
C GLU A 58 -8.48 -13.27 -5.93
N SER A 59 -8.21 -12.28 -5.08
CA SER A 59 -9.18 -11.69 -4.15
C SER A 59 -9.85 -10.43 -4.71
N ALA A 60 -9.52 -10.03 -5.95
CA ALA A 60 -10.13 -8.89 -6.59
C ALA A 60 -11.62 -9.13 -6.78
N THR A 61 -12.42 -8.20 -6.30
CA THR A 61 -13.85 -8.18 -6.65
C THR A 61 -14.05 -7.25 -7.85
N PRO A 62 -15.00 -7.57 -8.75
CA PRO A 62 -15.25 -6.74 -9.93
C PRO A 62 -15.68 -5.30 -9.61
N SER A 63 -16.11 -5.01 -8.37
CA SER A 63 -16.59 -3.68 -7.97
C SER A 63 -15.53 -2.80 -7.31
N ASN A 64 -14.45 -3.36 -6.75
CA ASN A 64 -13.39 -2.60 -6.04
C ASN A 64 -12.01 -3.15 -6.44
N GLY A 65 -11.73 -3.16 -7.74
CA GLY A 65 -10.53 -3.76 -8.34
C GLY A 65 -9.24 -2.96 -8.21
N ASP A 66 -9.29 -1.73 -7.70
CA ASP A 66 -8.15 -0.83 -7.86
C ASP A 66 -7.10 -0.97 -6.74
N VAL A 67 -5.83 -0.86 -7.16
CA VAL A 67 -4.68 -0.72 -6.28
C VAL A 67 -4.02 0.63 -6.52
N PHE A 68 -3.98 1.48 -5.50
CA PHE A 68 -3.34 2.79 -5.60
C PHE A 68 -2.62 3.16 -4.31
N GLU A 69 -1.55 3.93 -4.45
CA GLU A 69 -0.85 4.49 -3.31
C GLU A 69 -1.74 5.51 -2.60
N ILE A 70 -1.91 5.34 -1.30
CA ILE A 70 -2.46 6.34 -0.40
C ILE A 70 -1.29 6.99 0.33
N THR A 71 -0.71 8.01 -0.29
CA THR A 71 0.31 8.81 0.39
C THR A 71 -0.34 9.51 1.58
N GLU A 72 0.12 9.23 2.80
CA GLU A 72 -0.17 10.08 3.96
C GLU A 72 0.71 11.34 3.79
N GLY A 73 0.46 12.11 2.74
CA GLY A 73 0.90 13.49 2.71
C GLY A 73 0.17 14.22 3.83
N PRO A 74 0.79 15.19 4.53
CA PRO A 74 0.00 16.12 5.30
C PRO A 74 -1.03 16.68 4.31
N HIS A 75 -2.28 16.67 4.74
CA HIS A 75 -3.31 17.49 4.15
C HIS A 75 -2.77 18.92 4.19
N GLU A 76 -2.02 19.35 3.17
CA GLU A 76 -1.71 20.76 2.95
C GLU A 76 -3.04 21.37 2.55
N VAL A 77 -3.80 21.71 3.60
CA VAL A 77 -4.86 22.69 3.57
C VAL A 77 -4.26 23.92 2.90
N HIS A 78 -4.52 24.09 1.61
CA HIS A 78 -4.23 25.34 0.94
C HIS A 78 -5.17 26.36 1.59
N PRO A 79 -4.69 27.34 2.39
CA PRO A 79 -5.57 28.42 2.79
C PRO A 79 -5.95 29.19 1.52
N PRO A 80 -7.22 29.60 1.34
CA PRO A 80 -7.52 30.59 0.31
C PRO A 80 -6.69 31.84 0.63
N ARG A 81 -5.85 32.26 -0.33
CA ARG A 81 -5.14 33.54 -0.26
C ARG A 81 -6.17 34.69 -0.31
N PRO A 82 -5.88 35.83 0.35
CA PRO A 82 -6.85 36.89 0.66
C PRO A 82 -7.45 37.57 -0.58
#